data_AF-A0A7S0BM50-F1
#
_entry.id   AF-A0A7S0BM50-F1
#
_cell.length_a   1.000
_cell.length_b   1.000
_cell.length_c   1.000
_cell.angle_alpha   90.00
_cell.angle_beta   90.00
_cell.angle_gamma   90.00
#
_symmetry.space_group_name_H-M   'P 1'
#
loop_
_entity.id
_entity.type
_entity.pdbx_description
1 polymer ?
#
loop_
_entity_poly.entity_id
_entity_poly.type
_entity_poly.pdbx_seq_one_letter_code
_entity_poly.pdbx_strand_id
1 'polypeptide(L)'
;SDDIIERLHRYVGDRIALYFAFLSTYTTCLVTYSCFGLIVFGLSLMPELVPILSLAVAMFSSWWSTWMLQRWYQKNVRLIFDWRGIILGDRTDELLFEKRLVEDIRPEFIGEIGEDEITGKERPVISAEDASQRGKFSFIVMGLYFIFAAGVIFSLFAFEDVVKAWAADEDDEFVFYKVFPLDLVFQNIPMVVFIVTMMVLNFLFGKLAGKLTYYENHLLRRDHSNSLTGKLTAFQFLNTFGVFLYIAFIRKDAAVLQTRVQNLVVVELIIGNIQETIIPIVLRAFKQQQKVDAAAERKKNEDLDENNKNGGGSNFKKYISLAFVKKLWRQSRKQILPSSKTGVVETMSVRDQLELDDTEDNADDDFFEMYKQLGLVA
;
A
#
# COMPACT_ATOMS: atom_id res chain seq x y z
N SER A 1 8.16 6.53 24.79
CA SER A 1 7.59 6.37 23.45
C SER A 1 6.68 7.55 23.13
N ASP A 2 5.71 7.86 24.00
CA ASP A 2 4.68 8.86 23.69
C ASP A 2 5.22 10.30 23.47
N ASP A 3 6.26 10.74 24.20
CA ASP A 3 6.92 12.05 23.94
C ASP A 3 7.53 12.15 22.52
N ILE A 4 8.04 11.04 21.98
CA ILE A 4 8.61 11.03 20.61
C ILE A 4 7.47 11.16 19.59
N ILE A 5 6.35 10.48 19.82
CA ILE A 5 5.17 10.55 18.96
C ILE A 5 4.59 11.96 18.96
N GLU A 6 4.55 12.63 20.11
CA GLU A 6 4.06 14.01 20.22
C GLU A 6 4.96 15.02 19.50
N ARG A 7 6.29 14.81 19.53
CA ARG A 7 7.22 15.63 18.72
C ARG A 7 7.03 15.39 17.23
N LEU A 8 6.81 14.13 16.83
CA LEU A 8 6.56 13.76 15.45
C LEU A 8 5.25 14.35 14.93
N HIS A 9 4.19 14.30 15.75
CA HIS A 9 2.89 14.91 15.50
C HIS A 9 3.01 16.41 15.18
N ARG A 10 3.77 17.16 15.98
CA ARG A 10 4.00 18.59 15.73
C ARG A 10 4.77 18.89 14.44
N TYR A 11 5.53 17.94 13.90
CA TYR A 11 6.36 18.14 12.72
C TYR A 11 5.68 17.67 11.43
N VAL A 12 4.99 16.52 11.47
CA VAL A 12 4.45 15.85 10.28
C VAL A 12 2.92 15.91 10.20
N GLY A 13 2.24 16.23 11.30
CA GLY A 13 0.78 16.31 11.38
C GLY A 13 0.11 15.04 11.90
N ASP A 14 -1.23 15.07 11.93
CA ASP A 14 -2.08 14.07 12.60
C ASP A 14 -1.94 12.67 11.98
N ARG A 15 -2.04 12.55 10.66
CA ARG A 15 -2.17 11.24 9.97
C ARG A 15 -0.92 10.39 10.13
N ILE A 16 0.25 10.95 9.79
CA ILE A 16 1.51 10.23 9.82
C ILE A 16 1.94 9.93 11.26
N ALA A 17 1.69 10.82 12.22
CA ALA A 17 1.97 10.53 13.62
C ALA A 17 1.10 9.39 14.17
N LEU A 18 -0.16 9.31 13.74
CA LEU A 18 -1.08 8.22 14.11
C LEU A 18 -0.62 6.88 13.52
N TYR A 19 -0.06 6.88 12.32
CA TYR A 19 0.59 5.72 11.72
C TYR A 19 1.76 5.20 12.56
N PHE A 20 2.73 6.06 12.90
CA PHE A 20 3.86 5.63 13.71
C PHE A 20 3.45 5.22 15.13
N ALA A 21 2.41 5.85 15.68
CA ALA A 21 1.82 5.44 16.95
C ALA A 21 1.18 4.05 16.88
N PHE A 22 0.48 3.73 15.79
CA PHE A 22 -0.07 2.41 15.52
C PHE A 22 1.05 1.37 15.38
N LEU A 23 2.03 1.65 14.53
CA LEU A 23 3.19 0.79 14.29
C LEU A 23 3.96 0.45 15.58
N SER A 24 4.25 1.45 16.41
CA SER A 24 4.91 1.22 17.71
C SER A 24 4.07 0.35 18.64
N THR A 25 2.75 0.52 18.63
CA THR A 25 1.84 -0.26 19.47
C THR A 25 1.71 -1.69 18.96
N TYR A 26 1.58 -1.88 17.64
CA TYR A 26 1.49 -3.17 16.99
C TYR A 26 2.75 -4.00 17.20
N THR A 27 3.93 -3.44 16.95
CA THR A 27 5.23 -4.11 17.17
C THR A 27 5.41 -4.55 18.62
N THR A 28 5.05 -3.71 19.58
CA THR A 28 5.08 -4.09 21.02
C THR A 28 4.12 -5.25 21.32
N CYS A 29 2.93 -5.26 20.71
CA CYS A 29 1.97 -6.36 20.88
C CYS A 29 2.45 -7.65 20.20
N LEU A 30 3.11 -7.57 19.04
CA LEU A 30 3.67 -8.72 18.34
C LEU A 30 4.75 -9.45 19.14
N VAL A 31 5.49 -8.76 20.01
CA VAL A 31 6.45 -9.41 20.93
C VAL A 31 5.74 -10.43 21.82
N THR A 32 4.56 -10.09 22.34
CA THR A 32 3.78 -11.03 23.18
C THR A 32 3.31 -12.25 22.38
N TYR A 33 2.88 -12.04 21.13
CA TYR A 33 2.48 -13.12 20.24
C TYR A 33 3.67 -14.02 19.86
N SER A 34 4.84 -13.41 19.61
CA SER A 34 6.07 -14.12 19.27
C SER A 34 6.57 -14.99 20.43
N CYS A 35 6.53 -14.48 21.66
CA CYS A 35 6.87 -15.27 22.85
C CYS A 35 5.95 -16.49 22.99
N PHE A 36 4.63 -16.32 22.80
CA PHE A 36 3.69 -17.44 22.80
C PHE A 36 4.00 -18.43 21.66
N GLY A 37 4.25 -17.94 20.45
CA GLY A 37 4.62 -18.76 19.29
C GLY A 37 5.89 -19.59 19.52
N LEU A 38 6.92 -19.05 20.18
CA LEU A 38 8.14 -19.79 20.52
C LEU A 38 7.90 -20.89 21.56
N ILE A 39 7.04 -20.63 22.56
CA ILE A 39 6.63 -21.63 23.55
C ILE A 39 5.88 -22.77 22.85
N VAL A 40 4.93 -22.43 21.99
CA VAL A 40 4.17 -23.37 21.16
C VAL A 40 5.12 -24.19 20.29
N PHE A 41 6.05 -23.55 19.60
CA PHE A 41 7.04 -24.23 18.76
C PHE A 41 7.89 -25.23 19.56
N GLY A 42 8.39 -24.85 20.73
CA GLY A 42 9.15 -25.75 21.61
C GLY A 42 8.32 -26.96 22.08
N LEU A 43 7.06 -26.74 22.45
CA LEU A 43 6.15 -27.81 22.88
C LEU A 43 5.68 -28.70 21.72
N SER A 44 5.63 -28.17 20.50
CA SER A 44 5.25 -28.92 19.29
C SER A 44 6.23 -30.03 18.93
N LEU A 45 7.45 -30.02 19.51
CA LEU A 45 8.40 -31.12 19.41
C LEU A 45 7.88 -32.43 20.04
N MET A 46 6.89 -32.32 20.93
CA MET A 46 6.20 -33.47 21.51
C MET A 46 4.90 -33.74 20.73
N PRO A 47 4.84 -34.80 19.89
CA PRO A 47 3.71 -35.03 18.98
C PRO A 47 2.38 -35.26 19.70
N GLU A 48 2.41 -35.75 20.93
CA GLU A 48 1.20 -35.99 21.76
C GLU A 48 0.46 -34.69 22.13
N LEU A 49 1.17 -33.55 22.18
CA LEU A 49 0.59 -32.26 22.58
C LEU A 49 0.03 -31.47 21.40
N VAL A 50 0.33 -31.86 20.15
CA VAL A 50 -0.02 -31.10 18.94
C VAL A 50 -1.53 -30.79 18.83
N PRO A 51 -2.47 -31.71 19.11
CA PRO A 51 -3.91 -31.42 19.02
C PRO A 51 -4.39 -30.43 20.09
N ILE A 52 -3.85 -30.51 21.31
CA ILE A 52 -4.20 -29.58 22.40
C ILE A 52 -3.61 -28.20 22.08
N LEU A 53 -2.41 -28.19 21.53
CA LEU A 53 -1.68 -27.00 21.17
C LEU A 53 -2.34 -26.23 20.01
N SER A 54 -2.86 -26.91 18.99
CA SER A 54 -3.57 -26.26 17.88
C SER A 54 -4.83 -25.53 18.36
N LEU A 55 -5.58 -26.13 19.29
CA LEU A 55 -6.71 -25.48 19.95
C LEU A 55 -6.26 -24.27 20.79
N ALA A 56 -5.16 -24.43 21.56
CA ALA A 56 -4.61 -23.34 22.36
C ALA A 56 -4.17 -22.15 21.50
N VAL A 57 -3.54 -22.41 20.35
CA VAL A 57 -3.15 -21.38 19.37
C VAL A 57 -4.38 -20.67 18.82
N ALA A 58 -5.42 -21.39 18.40
CA ALA A 58 -6.64 -20.78 17.88
C ALA A 58 -7.35 -19.88 18.91
N MET A 59 -7.46 -20.34 20.16
CA MET A 59 -8.06 -19.54 21.24
C MET A 59 -7.21 -18.31 21.56
N PHE A 60 -5.88 -18.47 21.64
CA PHE A 60 -4.97 -17.37 21.90
C PHE A 60 -4.98 -16.35 20.77
N SER A 61 -4.95 -16.75 19.50
CA SER A 61 -4.99 -15.84 18.34
C SER A 61 -6.26 -14.97 18.35
N SER A 62 -7.43 -15.59 18.58
CA SER A 62 -8.71 -14.86 18.65
C SER A 62 -8.74 -13.87 19.81
N TRP A 63 -8.28 -14.30 20.99
CA TRP A 63 -8.18 -13.44 22.17
C TRP A 63 -7.18 -12.30 21.98
N TRP A 64 -5.98 -12.61 21.49
CA TRP A 64 -4.90 -11.65 21.28
C TRP A 64 -5.28 -10.59 20.24
N SER A 65 -5.93 -10.98 19.14
CA SER A 65 -6.42 -10.04 18.11
C SER A 65 -7.42 -9.06 18.70
N THR A 66 -8.41 -9.55 19.45
CA THR A 66 -9.40 -8.71 20.13
C THR A 66 -8.73 -7.77 21.15
N TRP A 67 -7.78 -8.30 21.94
CA TRP A 67 -7.04 -7.53 22.93
C TRP A 67 -6.17 -6.43 22.30
N MET A 68 -5.46 -6.74 21.21
CA MET A 68 -4.66 -5.80 20.45
C MET A 68 -5.53 -4.67 19.89
N LEU A 69 -6.66 -5.00 19.24
CA LEU A 69 -7.57 -4.01 18.66
C LEU A 69 -8.16 -3.10 19.74
N GLN A 70 -8.55 -3.66 20.89
CA GLN A 70 -9.08 -2.88 22.00
C GLN A 70 -8.01 -1.96 22.61
N ARG A 71 -6.78 -2.45 22.75
CA ARG A 71 -5.65 -1.66 23.25
C ARG A 71 -5.33 -0.50 22.29
N TRP A 72 -5.33 -0.76 20.98
CA TRP A 72 -5.17 0.27 19.97
C TRP A 72 -6.30 1.29 20.03
N TYR A 73 -7.55 0.86 20.08
CA TYR A 73 -8.72 1.74 20.17
C TYR A 73 -8.59 2.72 21.35
N GLN A 74 -8.28 2.22 22.55
CA GLN A 74 -8.09 3.06 23.74
C GLN A 74 -6.91 4.02 23.61
N LYS A 75 -5.83 3.63 22.95
CA LYS A 75 -4.67 4.49 22.74
C LYS A 75 -4.97 5.57 21.69
N ASN A 76 -5.62 5.19 20.60
CA ASN A 76 -6.05 6.09 19.53
C ASN A 76 -6.96 7.21 20.08
N VAL A 77 -7.96 6.85 20.89
CA VAL A 77 -8.86 7.84 21.53
C VAL A 77 -8.08 8.81 22.42
N ARG A 78 -7.14 8.32 23.23
CA ARG A 78 -6.29 9.17 24.09
C ARG A 78 -5.42 10.11 23.28
N LEU A 79 -4.73 9.60 22.25
CA LEU A 79 -3.87 10.42 21.39
C LEU A 79 -4.66 11.52 20.65
N ILE A 80 -5.81 11.17 20.09
CA ILE A 80 -6.66 12.15 19.41
C ILE A 80 -7.15 13.21 20.40
N PHE A 81 -7.53 12.80 21.62
CA PHE A 81 -7.93 13.72 22.68
C PHE A 81 -6.79 14.69 23.06
N ASP A 82 -5.58 14.16 23.27
CA ASP A 82 -4.42 14.96 23.65
C ASP A 82 -3.98 15.92 22.51
N TRP A 83 -3.99 15.47 21.26
CA TRP A 83 -3.55 16.27 20.11
C TRP A 83 -4.55 17.34 19.69
N ARG A 84 -5.84 17.02 19.76
CA ARG A 84 -6.89 17.93 19.30
C ARG A 84 -7.55 18.73 20.42
N GLY A 85 -7.25 18.40 21.68
CA GLY A 85 -7.78 19.09 22.85
C GLY A 85 -9.31 19.09 22.91
N ILE A 86 -9.98 18.13 22.25
CA ILE A 86 -11.45 18.10 22.14
C ILE A 86 -12.02 17.70 23.50
N ILE A 87 -12.20 18.69 24.37
CA ILE A 87 -13.11 18.61 25.51
C ILE A 87 -14.50 18.81 24.92
N LEU A 88 -15.34 17.78 24.84
CA LEU A 88 -16.74 17.97 24.44
C LEU A 88 -17.39 18.99 25.39
N GLY A 89 -17.56 20.25 24.99
CA GLY A 89 -18.34 21.22 25.78
C GLY A 89 -18.17 22.72 25.52
N ASP A 90 -17.22 23.21 24.71
CA ASP A 90 -17.02 24.66 24.54
C ASP A 90 -17.49 25.20 23.17
N ARG A 91 -17.96 26.46 23.12
CA ARG A 91 -18.47 27.10 21.88
C ARG A 91 -17.42 27.23 20.78
N THR A 92 -16.16 27.23 21.16
CA THR A 92 -15.01 27.26 20.26
C THR A 92 -14.91 25.98 19.41
N ASP A 93 -15.42 24.86 19.92
CA ASP A 93 -15.35 23.55 19.28
C ASP A 93 -16.39 23.39 18.17
N GLU A 94 -17.57 23.98 18.34
CA GLU A 94 -18.64 23.99 17.33
C GLU A 94 -18.18 24.75 16.08
N LEU A 95 -17.47 25.86 16.28
CA LEU A 95 -16.88 26.66 15.19
C LEU A 95 -15.70 25.95 14.50
N LEU A 96 -14.89 25.17 15.23
CA LEU A 96 -13.80 24.38 14.65
C LEU A 96 -14.33 23.16 13.87
N PHE A 97 -15.38 22.51 14.38
CA PHE A 97 -16.07 21.43 13.71
C PHE A 97 -16.76 21.92 12.43
N GLU A 98 -17.40 23.08 12.50
CA GLU A 98 -18.05 23.72 11.35
C GLU A 98 -17.04 24.18 10.30
N LYS A 99 -15.94 24.84 10.69
CA LYS A 99 -14.84 25.18 9.77
C LYS A 99 -14.30 23.95 9.05
N ARG A 100 -14.11 22.85 9.78
CA ARG A 100 -13.63 21.59 9.21
C ARG A 100 -14.61 21.02 8.19
N LEU A 101 -15.91 21.04 8.47
CA LEU A 101 -16.90 20.55 7.51
C LEU A 101 -16.90 21.37 6.22
N VAL A 102 -16.70 22.68 6.31
CA VAL A 102 -16.61 23.57 5.14
C VAL A 102 -15.29 23.39 4.38
N GLU A 103 -14.17 23.26 5.08
CA GLU A 103 -12.84 23.02 4.50
C GLU A 103 -12.72 21.62 3.85
N ASP A 104 -13.52 20.65 4.29
CA ASP A 104 -13.47 19.26 3.81
C ASP A 104 -14.46 18.99 2.64
N ILE A 105 -15.21 19.99 2.17
CA ILE A 105 -16.05 19.87 0.97
C ILE A 105 -15.15 19.73 -0.25
N ARG A 106 -15.42 18.72 -1.08
CA ARG A 106 -14.63 18.50 -2.30
C ARG A 106 -14.96 19.54 -3.37
N PRO A 107 -13.96 20.16 -4.00
CA PRO A 107 -14.19 21.12 -5.10
C PRO A 107 -14.78 20.45 -6.35
N GLU A 108 -14.62 19.13 -6.47
CA GLU A 108 -15.10 18.31 -7.59
C GLU A 108 -16.57 17.85 -7.41
N PHE A 109 -17.19 18.17 -6.28
CA PHE A 109 -18.57 17.76 -6.00
C PHE A 109 -19.55 18.51 -6.90
N ILE A 110 -20.44 17.76 -7.54
CA ILE A 110 -21.48 18.31 -8.43
C ILE A 110 -22.84 18.17 -7.74
N GLY A 111 -23.47 19.29 -7.38
CA GLY A 111 -24.79 19.29 -6.76
C GLY A 111 -25.54 20.60 -7.03
N GLU A 112 -26.85 20.60 -6.79
CA GLU A 112 -27.65 21.82 -6.85
C GLU A 112 -27.42 22.64 -5.58
N ILE A 113 -27.37 23.97 -5.68
CA ILE A 113 -27.22 24.83 -4.50
C ILE A 113 -28.54 24.76 -3.73
N GLY A 114 -28.49 24.16 -2.54
CA GLY A 114 -29.61 24.02 -1.63
C GLY A 114 -29.26 24.54 -0.24
N GLU A 115 -30.28 24.77 0.57
CA GLU A 115 -30.08 25.11 1.98
C GLU A 115 -29.88 23.84 2.80
N ASP A 116 -28.87 23.81 3.65
CA ASP A 116 -28.70 22.71 4.59
C ASP A 116 -29.79 22.69 5.66
N GLU A 117 -30.50 21.57 5.81
CA GLU A 117 -31.54 21.38 6.83
C GLU A 117 -31.03 21.59 8.27
N ILE A 118 -29.74 21.33 8.53
CA ILE A 118 -29.16 21.42 9.88
C ILE A 118 -28.49 22.78 10.11
N THR A 119 -27.74 23.28 9.12
CA THR A 119 -26.89 24.47 9.29
C THR A 119 -27.54 25.75 8.73
N GLY A 120 -28.60 25.65 7.92
CA GLY A 120 -29.26 26.80 7.27
C GLY A 120 -28.35 27.56 6.27
N LYS A 121 -27.22 26.97 5.90
CA LYS A 121 -26.24 27.57 4.98
C LYS A 121 -26.44 27.02 3.58
N GLU A 122 -26.26 27.88 2.59
CA GLU A 122 -26.26 27.48 1.18
C GLU A 122 -25.04 26.58 0.91
N ARG A 123 -25.30 25.34 0.51
CA ARG A 123 -24.28 24.37 0.15
C ARG A 123 -24.76 23.51 -1.03
N PRO A 124 -23.85 22.92 -1.82
CA PRO A 124 -24.29 22.01 -2.87
C PRO A 124 -24.86 20.75 -2.22
N VAL A 125 -26.10 20.39 -2.57
CA VAL A 125 -26.84 19.23 -2.06
C VAL A 125 -27.19 18.30 -3.22
N ILE A 126 -27.22 16.99 -2.94
CA ILE A 126 -27.71 15.96 -3.85
C ILE A 126 -28.92 15.30 -3.19
N SER A 127 -29.94 14.98 -3.99
CA SER A 127 -31.08 14.19 -3.52
C SER A 127 -30.61 12.84 -2.96
N ALA A 128 -31.09 12.49 -1.77
CA ALA A 128 -30.76 11.22 -1.13
C ALA A 128 -31.08 10.00 -2.01
N GLU A 129 -32.11 10.11 -2.86
CA GLU A 129 -32.50 9.06 -3.81
C GLU A 129 -31.44 8.87 -4.89
N ASP A 130 -30.94 9.96 -5.49
CA ASP A 130 -29.91 9.91 -6.53
C ASP A 130 -28.58 9.38 -5.97
N ALA A 131 -28.19 9.83 -4.78
CA ALA A 131 -27.01 9.34 -4.08
C ALA A 131 -27.13 7.82 -3.79
N SER A 132 -28.28 7.36 -3.31
CA SER A 132 -28.54 5.95 -3.04
C SER A 132 -28.52 5.10 -4.31
N GLN A 133 -29.10 5.58 -5.41
CA GLN A 133 -29.09 4.88 -6.70
C GLN A 133 -27.66 4.74 -7.26
N ARG A 134 -26.85 5.81 -7.20
CA ARG A 134 -25.44 5.78 -7.61
C ARG A 134 -24.62 4.81 -6.76
N GLY A 135 -24.86 4.79 -5.45
CA GLY A 135 -24.23 3.84 -4.52
C GLY A 135 -24.61 2.38 -4.81
N LYS A 136 -25.89 2.09 -5.05
CA LYS A 136 -26.36 0.73 -5.43
C LYS A 136 -25.73 0.27 -6.74
N PHE A 137 -25.65 1.15 -7.74
CA PHE A 137 -25.02 0.85 -9.02
C PHE A 137 -23.53 0.48 -8.84
N SER A 138 -22.81 1.29 -8.06
CA SER A 138 -21.42 1.02 -7.70
C SER A 138 -21.25 -0.33 -7.00
N PHE A 139 -22.13 -0.65 -6.05
CA PHE A 139 -22.12 -1.95 -5.35
C PHE A 139 -22.35 -3.14 -6.29
N ILE A 140 -23.26 -3.02 -7.26
CA ILE A 140 -23.50 -4.07 -8.26
C ILE A 140 -22.28 -4.28 -9.16
N VAL A 141 -21.69 -3.20 -9.67
CA VAL A 141 -20.49 -3.28 -10.54
C VAL A 141 -19.31 -3.88 -9.78
N MET A 142 -19.14 -3.51 -8.51
CA MET A 142 -18.16 -4.12 -7.60
C MET A 142 -18.37 -5.62 -7.44
N GLY A 143 -19.61 -6.04 -7.17
CA GLY A 143 -19.96 -7.46 -7.02
C GLY A 143 -19.69 -8.26 -8.30
N LEU A 144 -20.02 -7.71 -9.48
CA LEU A 144 -19.72 -8.34 -10.77
C LEU A 144 -18.22 -8.50 -10.98
N TYR A 145 -17.42 -7.49 -10.63
CA TYR A 145 -15.96 -7.58 -10.70
C TYR A 145 -15.41 -8.65 -9.74
N PHE A 146 -15.97 -8.78 -8.54
CA PHE A 146 -15.54 -9.79 -7.57
C PHE A 146 -15.80 -11.20 -8.07
N ILE A 147 -16.95 -11.43 -8.71
CA ILE A 147 -17.26 -12.73 -9.34
C ILE A 147 -16.29 -13.01 -10.48
N PHE A 148 -16.02 -12.01 -11.34
CA PHE A 148 -15.03 -12.13 -12.41
C PHE A 148 -13.63 -12.47 -11.87
N ALA A 149 -13.18 -11.73 -10.86
CA ALA A 149 -11.90 -11.96 -10.18
C ALA A 149 -11.79 -13.37 -9.58
N ALA A 150 -12.83 -13.82 -8.87
CA ALA A 150 -12.89 -15.17 -8.33
C ALA A 150 -12.82 -16.24 -9.42
N GLY A 151 -13.48 -16.03 -10.57
CA GLY A 151 -13.40 -16.91 -11.73
C GLY A 151 -11.99 -16.98 -12.33
N VAL A 152 -11.28 -15.87 -12.42
CA VAL A 152 -9.88 -15.82 -12.85
C VAL A 152 -8.98 -16.59 -11.87
N ILE A 153 -9.15 -16.36 -10.56
CA ILE A 153 -8.40 -17.09 -9.52
C ILE A 153 -8.64 -18.59 -9.64
N PHE A 154 -9.91 -19.03 -9.76
CA PHE A 154 -10.25 -20.44 -9.93
C PHE A 154 -9.62 -21.05 -11.19
N SER A 155 -9.62 -20.31 -12.29
CA SER A 155 -9.00 -20.75 -13.56
C SER A 155 -7.48 -20.91 -13.42
N LEU A 156 -6.81 -20.03 -12.66
CA LEU A 156 -5.37 -20.16 -12.39
C LEU A 156 -5.04 -21.39 -11.55
N PHE A 157 -5.91 -21.74 -10.59
CA PHE A 157 -5.75 -22.97 -9.82
C PHE A 157 -5.94 -24.21 -10.68
N ALA A 158 -6.97 -24.24 -11.52
CA ALA A 158 -7.17 -25.33 -12.46
C ALA A 158 -5.96 -25.48 -13.41
N PHE A 159 -5.42 -24.35 -13.89
CA PHE A 159 -4.20 -24.33 -14.69
C PHE A 159 -3.00 -24.91 -13.94
N GLU A 160 -2.79 -24.52 -12.68
CA GLU A 160 -1.72 -25.07 -11.84
C GLU A 160 -1.85 -26.59 -11.67
N ASP A 161 -3.06 -27.09 -11.45
CA ASP A 161 -3.31 -28.53 -11.29
C ASP A 161 -3.01 -29.29 -12.59
N VAL A 162 -3.39 -28.73 -13.74
CA VAL A 162 -3.06 -29.31 -15.05
C VAL A 162 -1.56 -29.33 -15.27
N VAL A 163 -0.84 -28.25 -14.99
CA VAL A 163 0.63 -28.19 -15.17
C VAL A 163 1.33 -29.22 -14.26
N LYS A 164 0.87 -29.38 -13.02
CA LYS A 164 1.44 -30.38 -12.11
C LYS A 164 1.12 -31.82 -12.55
N ALA A 165 -0.09 -32.06 -13.06
CA ALA A 165 -0.46 -33.36 -13.60
C ALA A 165 0.39 -33.71 -14.83
N TRP A 166 0.60 -32.75 -15.74
CA TRP A 166 1.48 -32.91 -16.90
C TRP A 166 2.93 -33.19 -16.48
N ALA A 167 3.45 -32.43 -15.50
CA ALA A 167 4.80 -32.64 -14.98
C ALA A 167 4.98 -33.99 -14.26
N ALA A 168 3.88 -34.62 -13.82
CA ALA A 168 3.90 -35.93 -13.16
C ALA A 168 3.77 -37.10 -14.15
N ASP A 169 3.20 -36.87 -15.34
CA ASP A 169 2.94 -37.89 -16.38
C ASP A 169 4.13 -38.03 -17.36
N GLU A 170 5.06 -37.08 -17.39
CA GLU A 170 6.32 -37.21 -18.13
C GLU A 170 7.29 -38.16 -17.40
N ASP A 171 7.28 -39.44 -17.81
CA ASP A 171 8.37 -40.40 -17.62
C ASP A 171 9.70 -39.79 -18.12
N ASP A 172 10.59 -39.45 -17.19
CA ASP A 172 12.08 -39.36 -17.21
C ASP A 172 12.88 -39.10 -18.52
N GLU A 173 12.28 -38.66 -19.64
CA GLU A 173 12.92 -38.65 -20.97
C GLU A 173 13.38 -37.25 -21.42
N PHE A 174 12.81 -36.18 -20.86
CA PHE A 174 13.22 -34.80 -21.18
C PHE A 174 14.35 -34.30 -20.24
N VAL A 175 15.55 -34.84 -20.41
CA VAL A 175 16.78 -34.48 -19.65
C VAL A 175 17.14 -32.97 -19.70
N PHE A 176 16.54 -32.18 -20.60
CA PHE A 176 16.83 -30.75 -20.77
C PHE A 176 16.31 -29.84 -19.63
N TYR A 177 15.24 -30.23 -18.90
CA TYR A 177 14.74 -29.43 -17.77
C TYR A 177 15.49 -29.70 -16.45
N LYS A 178 16.14 -30.86 -16.31
CA LYS A 178 16.95 -31.22 -15.12
C LYS A 178 18.30 -30.49 -15.02
N VAL A 179 18.60 -29.57 -15.95
CA VAL A 179 19.79 -28.73 -15.87
C VAL A 179 19.54 -27.60 -14.86
N PHE A 180 20.09 -27.74 -13.66
CA PHE A 180 20.11 -26.69 -12.64
C PHE A 180 20.64 -25.38 -13.27
N PRO A 181 19.91 -24.25 -13.27
CA PRO A 181 18.76 -23.87 -12.42
C PRO A 181 17.38 -23.84 -13.11
N LEU A 182 17.21 -24.36 -14.33
CA LEU A 182 15.96 -24.23 -15.09
C LEU A 182 14.79 -25.01 -14.46
N ASP A 183 15.05 -26.16 -13.85
CA ASP A 183 14.07 -26.98 -13.13
C ASP A 183 13.30 -26.16 -12.06
N LEU A 184 14.04 -25.36 -11.28
CA LEU A 184 13.48 -24.49 -10.24
C LEU A 184 12.60 -23.38 -10.84
N VAL A 185 12.91 -22.92 -12.04
CA VAL A 185 12.12 -21.89 -12.73
C VAL A 185 10.81 -22.50 -13.23
N PHE A 186 10.87 -23.65 -13.91
CA PHE A 186 9.68 -24.33 -14.47
C PHE A 186 8.68 -24.76 -13.38
N GLN A 187 9.17 -25.27 -12.24
CA GLN A 187 8.33 -25.66 -11.11
C GLN A 187 7.57 -24.48 -10.47
N ASN A 188 8.11 -23.26 -10.58
CA ASN A 188 7.52 -22.04 -10.01
C ASN A 188 6.75 -21.19 -11.03
N ILE A 189 6.65 -21.60 -12.30
CA ILE A 189 5.90 -20.86 -13.33
C ILE A 189 4.45 -20.57 -12.90
N PRO A 190 3.66 -21.53 -12.38
CA PRO A 190 2.29 -21.25 -11.97
C PRO A 190 2.19 -20.17 -10.89
N MET A 191 3.16 -20.12 -9.97
CA MET A 191 3.23 -19.10 -8.93
C MET A 191 3.53 -17.72 -9.51
N VAL A 192 4.47 -17.62 -10.46
CA VAL A 192 4.80 -16.35 -11.13
C VAL A 192 3.61 -15.83 -11.94
N VAL A 193 2.96 -16.71 -12.72
CA VAL A 193 1.75 -16.37 -13.49
C VAL A 193 0.63 -15.89 -12.57
N PHE A 194 0.45 -16.54 -11.42
CA PHE A 194 -0.50 -16.12 -10.40
C PHE A 194 -0.19 -14.72 -9.87
N ILE A 195 1.04 -14.45 -9.43
CA ILE A 195 1.46 -13.14 -8.89
C ILE A 195 1.25 -12.03 -9.93
N VAL A 196 1.70 -12.25 -11.17
CA VAL A 196 1.55 -11.27 -12.26
C VAL A 196 0.07 -10.98 -12.56
N THR A 197 -0.75 -12.02 -12.62
CA THR A 197 -2.19 -11.86 -12.87
C THR A 197 -2.86 -11.07 -11.75
N MET A 198 -2.53 -11.36 -10.48
CA MET A 198 -3.06 -10.63 -9.34
C MET A 198 -2.60 -9.17 -9.31
N MET A 199 -1.36 -8.88 -9.71
CA MET A 199 -0.86 -7.51 -9.85
C MET A 199 -1.67 -6.72 -10.89
N VAL A 200 -1.93 -7.34 -12.05
CA VAL A 200 -2.75 -6.71 -13.11
C VAL A 200 -4.19 -6.49 -12.64
N LEU A 201 -4.78 -7.47 -11.95
CA LEU A 201 -6.14 -7.40 -11.45
C LEU A 201 -6.31 -6.33 -10.36
N ASN A 202 -5.34 -6.19 -9.45
CA ASN A 202 -5.30 -5.10 -8.47
C ASN A 202 -5.24 -3.73 -9.15
N PHE A 203 -4.38 -3.58 -10.16
CA PHE A 203 -4.23 -2.31 -10.89
C PHE A 203 -5.50 -1.91 -11.65
N LEU A 204 -6.12 -2.87 -12.37
CA LEU A 204 -7.38 -2.64 -13.07
C LEU A 204 -8.51 -2.30 -12.10
N PHE A 205 -8.57 -3.01 -10.97
CA PHE A 205 -9.55 -2.73 -9.95
C PHE A 205 -9.36 -1.36 -9.31
N GLY A 206 -8.13 -0.95 -9.02
CA GLY A 206 -7.86 0.38 -8.45
C GLY A 206 -8.37 1.51 -9.35
N LYS A 207 -8.18 1.38 -10.68
CA LYS A 207 -8.75 2.33 -11.64
C LYS A 207 -10.27 2.28 -11.70
N LEU A 208 -10.87 1.08 -11.65
CA LEU A 208 -12.31 0.91 -11.64
C LEU A 208 -12.93 1.52 -10.38
N ALA A 209 -12.41 1.18 -9.20
CA ALA A 209 -12.85 1.66 -7.91
C ALA A 209 -12.74 3.19 -7.83
N GLY A 210 -11.62 3.77 -8.29
CA GLY A 210 -11.48 5.23 -8.39
C GLY A 210 -12.59 5.85 -9.24
N LYS A 211 -12.80 5.35 -10.47
CA LYS A 211 -13.85 5.86 -11.37
C LYS A 211 -15.27 5.70 -10.77
N LEU A 212 -15.52 4.61 -10.06
CA LEU A 212 -16.80 4.34 -9.40
C LEU A 212 -17.04 5.29 -8.22
N THR A 213 -16.01 5.59 -7.42
CA THR A 213 -16.12 6.52 -6.29
C THR A 213 -16.31 7.96 -6.77
N TYR A 214 -15.70 8.34 -7.90
CA TYR A 214 -16.01 9.61 -8.57
C TYR A 214 -17.48 9.65 -9.05
N TYR A 215 -18.01 8.55 -9.57
CA TYR A 215 -19.40 8.45 -9.99
C TYR A 215 -20.40 8.55 -8.81
N GLU A 216 -20.06 8.00 -7.64
CA GLU A 216 -20.86 8.12 -6.42
C GLU A 216 -20.99 9.56 -5.92
N ASN A 217 -20.03 10.43 -6.26
CA ASN A 217 -20.07 11.87 -6.00
C ASN A 217 -20.30 12.22 -4.51
N HIS A 218 -19.38 11.78 -3.65
CA HIS A 218 -19.38 12.10 -2.22
C HIS A 218 -19.06 13.59 -1.96
N LEU A 219 -19.80 14.20 -1.03
CA LEU A 219 -19.67 15.61 -0.64
C LEU A 219 -18.33 15.92 0.04
N LEU A 220 -17.97 15.13 1.05
CA LEU A 220 -16.78 15.33 1.88
C LEU A 220 -15.59 14.55 1.32
N ARG A 221 -14.37 15.11 1.42
CA ARG A 221 -13.13 14.42 1.03
C ARG A 221 -12.92 13.18 1.88
N ARG A 222 -13.21 13.25 3.18
CA ARG A 222 -13.17 12.09 4.07
C ARG A 222 -14.08 10.95 3.59
N ASP A 223 -15.31 11.24 3.20
CA ASP A 223 -16.28 10.20 2.82
C ASP A 223 -15.92 9.58 1.46
N HIS A 224 -15.44 10.39 0.52
CA HIS A 224 -14.85 9.89 -0.73
C HIS A 224 -13.66 8.96 -0.47
N SER A 225 -12.73 9.40 0.37
CA SER A 225 -11.54 8.62 0.74
C SER A 225 -11.94 7.30 1.40
N ASN A 226 -12.83 7.35 2.39
CA ASN A 226 -13.30 6.16 3.11
C ASN A 226 -14.02 5.16 2.18
N SER A 227 -14.86 5.64 1.25
CA SER A 227 -15.52 4.76 0.27
C SER A 227 -14.50 4.11 -0.66
N LEU A 228 -13.53 4.87 -1.17
CA LEU A 228 -12.47 4.34 -2.02
C LEU A 228 -11.63 3.30 -1.26
N THR A 229 -11.12 3.66 -0.07
CA THR A 229 -10.34 2.77 0.79
C THR A 229 -11.11 1.50 1.13
N GLY A 230 -12.41 1.60 1.46
CA GLY A 230 -13.26 0.45 1.72
C GLY A 230 -13.38 -0.50 0.52
N LYS A 231 -13.56 0.03 -0.70
CA LYS A 231 -13.62 -0.77 -1.94
C LYS A 231 -12.30 -1.47 -2.23
N LEU A 232 -11.18 -0.73 -2.15
CA LEU A 232 -9.82 -1.25 -2.33
C LEU A 232 -9.52 -2.35 -1.32
N THR A 233 -9.84 -2.09 -0.05
CA THR A 233 -9.64 -3.02 1.07
C THR A 233 -10.41 -4.31 0.88
N ALA A 234 -11.70 -4.23 0.52
CA ALA A 234 -12.53 -5.42 0.31
C ALA A 234 -11.99 -6.31 -0.82
N PHE A 235 -11.56 -5.71 -1.92
CA PHE A 235 -11.00 -6.47 -3.05
C PHE A 235 -9.64 -7.08 -2.69
N GLN A 236 -8.78 -6.29 -2.06
CA GLN A 236 -7.45 -6.72 -1.70
C GLN A 236 -7.47 -7.78 -0.60
N PHE A 237 -8.45 -7.73 0.31
CA PHE A 237 -8.74 -8.81 1.26
C PHE A 237 -9.08 -10.11 0.53
N LEU A 238 -10.02 -10.09 -0.42
CA LEU A 238 -10.36 -11.30 -1.19
C LEU A 238 -9.20 -11.80 -2.03
N ASN A 239 -8.40 -10.91 -2.60
CA ASN A 239 -7.23 -11.30 -3.38
C ASN A 239 -6.17 -11.98 -2.50
N THR A 240 -5.88 -11.39 -1.34
CA THR A 240 -4.85 -11.89 -0.40
C THR A 240 -5.31 -13.17 0.30
N PHE A 241 -6.51 -13.18 0.87
CA PHE A 241 -7.01 -14.28 1.70
C PHE A 241 -7.86 -15.30 0.94
N GLY A 242 -8.45 -14.95 -0.21
CA GLY A 242 -9.35 -15.83 -0.95
C GLY A 242 -8.69 -17.12 -1.42
N VAL A 243 -7.41 -17.06 -1.80
CA VAL A 243 -6.58 -18.23 -2.13
C VAL A 243 -6.47 -19.18 -0.94
N PHE A 244 -6.18 -18.64 0.25
CA PHE A 244 -6.03 -19.43 1.46
C PHE A 244 -7.36 -20.05 1.91
N LEU A 245 -8.46 -19.28 1.85
CA LEU A 245 -9.80 -19.78 2.13
C LEU A 245 -10.21 -20.91 1.17
N TYR A 246 -9.90 -20.77 -0.12
CA TYR A 246 -10.14 -21.80 -1.12
C TYR A 246 -9.37 -23.10 -0.79
N ILE A 247 -8.08 -23.00 -0.49
CA ILE A 247 -7.25 -24.17 -0.17
C ILE A 247 -7.71 -24.81 1.15
N ALA A 248 -7.97 -24.02 2.18
CA ALA A 248 -8.35 -24.51 3.49
C ALA A 248 -9.72 -25.21 3.51
N PHE A 249 -10.75 -24.60 2.91
CA PHE A 249 -12.14 -25.08 3.02
C PHE A 249 -12.57 -25.98 1.86
N ILE A 250 -12.11 -25.70 0.63
CA ILE A 250 -12.53 -26.45 -0.57
C ILE A 250 -11.56 -27.59 -0.86
N ARG A 251 -10.26 -27.31 -0.99
CA ARG A 251 -9.25 -28.37 -1.26
C ARG A 251 -8.94 -29.22 -0.02
N LYS A 252 -9.01 -28.61 1.18
CA LYS A 252 -8.70 -29.25 2.47
C LYS A 252 -7.28 -29.83 2.53
N ASP A 253 -6.35 -29.20 1.83
CA ASP A 253 -4.94 -29.62 1.79
C ASP A 253 -4.10 -28.72 2.71
N ALA A 254 -3.85 -29.21 3.92
CA ALA A 254 -3.09 -28.48 4.93
C ALA A 254 -1.61 -28.33 4.56
N ALA A 255 -1.03 -29.27 3.83
CA ALA A 255 0.38 -29.22 3.43
C ALA A 255 0.61 -28.13 2.39
N VAL A 256 -0.24 -28.08 1.35
CA VAL A 256 -0.19 -27.03 0.34
C VAL A 256 -0.48 -25.66 0.96
N LEU A 257 -1.43 -25.58 1.89
CA LEU A 257 -1.72 -24.34 2.62
C LEU A 257 -0.49 -23.83 3.38
N GLN A 258 0.16 -24.71 4.15
CA GLN A 258 1.34 -24.36 4.93
C GLN A 258 2.48 -23.85 4.03
N THR A 259 2.81 -24.57 2.96
CA THR A 259 3.87 -24.15 2.02
C THR A 259 3.54 -22.80 1.40
N ARG A 260 2.28 -22.52 1.05
CA ARG A 260 1.91 -21.23 0.46
C ARG A 260 1.98 -20.07 1.45
N VAL A 261 1.48 -20.26 2.67
CA VAL A 261 1.56 -19.21 3.71
C VAL A 261 3.03 -18.92 4.03
N GLN A 262 3.87 -19.93 4.17
CA GLN A 262 5.32 -19.76 4.38
C GLN A 262 5.97 -18.99 3.22
N ASN A 263 5.69 -19.38 1.98
CA ASN A 263 6.22 -18.70 0.81
C ASN A 263 5.76 -17.23 0.73
N LEU A 264 4.48 -16.96 1.03
CA LEU A 264 3.96 -15.60 1.04
C LEU A 264 4.72 -14.73 2.06
N VAL A 265 4.83 -15.18 3.31
CA VAL A 265 5.52 -14.43 4.37
C VAL A 265 6.97 -14.14 4.00
N VAL A 266 7.69 -15.12 3.45
CA VAL A 266 9.08 -14.93 3.02
C VAL A 266 9.18 -13.94 1.86
N VAL A 267 8.31 -14.06 0.86
CA VAL A 267 8.30 -13.17 -0.31
C VAL A 267 7.93 -11.74 0.10
N GLU A 268 6.91 -11.55 0.94
CA GLU A 268 6.51 -10.23 1.43
C GLU A 268 7.61 -9.59 2.28
N LEU A 269 8.29 -10.35 3.14
CA LEU A 269 9.42 -9.84 3.91
C LEU A 269 10.57 -9.42 2.99
N ILE A 270 10.90 -10.21 1.97
CA ILE A 270 12.00 -9.90 1.04
C ILE A 270 11.64 -8.70 0.15
N ILE A 271 10.48 -8.73 -0.50
CA ILE A 271 10.05 -7.68 -1.42
C ILE A 271 9.81 -6.37 -0.67
N GLY A 272 9.15 -6.40 0.49
CA GLY A 272 8.92 -5.23 1.33
C GLY A 272 10.23 -4.56 1.73
N ASN A 273 11.18 -5.33 2.27
CA ASN A 273 12.51 -4.80 2.62
C ASN A 273 13.27 -4.24 1.41
N ILE A 274 13.17 -4.86 0.23
CA ILE A 274 13.77 -4.35 -1.00
C ILE A 274 13.13 -3.01 -1.40
N GLN A 275 11.81 -2.94 -1.40
CA GLN A 275 11.06 -1.75 -1.84
C GLN A 275 11.26 -0.57 -0.89
N GLU A 276 11.21 -0.80 0.43
CA GLU A 276 11.29 0.25 1.44
C GLU A 276 12.72 0.72 1.73
N THR A 277 13.72 -0.16 1.63
CA THR A 277 15.10 0.16 2.02
C THR A 277 16.03 0.24 0.82
N ILE A 278 16.08 -0.80 -0.01
CA ILE A 278 17.11 -0.92 -1.05
C ILE A 278 16.82 0.06 -2.20
N ILE A 279 15.59 0.09 -2.71
CA ILE A 279 15.20 1.00 -3.80
C ILE A 279 15.52 2.48 -3.46
N PRO A 280 15.08 3.05 -2.32
CA PRO A 280 15.37 4.45 -2.02
C PRO A 280 16.86 4.73 -1.80
N ILE A 281 17.62 3.82 -1.19
CA ILE A 281 19.07 3.99 -1.03
C ILE A 281 19.76 4.02 -2.40
N VAL A 282 19.44 3.07 -3.28
CA VAL A 282 20.00 2.99 -4.63
C VAL A 282 19.64 4.22 -5.45
N LEU A 283 18.37 4.67 -5.40
CA LEU A 283 17.93 5.89 -6.06
C LEU A 283 18.62 7.14 -5.52
N ARG A 284 18.82 7.24 -4.19
CA ARG A 284 19.57 8.35 -3.56
C ARG A 284 21.04 8.34 -3.99
N ALA A 285 21.68 7.17 -4.02
CA ALA A 285 23.06 7.01 -4.46
C ALA A 285 23.24 7.44 -5.93
N PHE A 286 22.36 6.99 -6.83
CA PHE A 286 22.40 7.41 -8.24
C PHE A 286 22.14 8.91 -8.41
N LYS A 287 21.17 9.49 -7.68
CA LYS A 287 20.93 10.94 -7.70
C LYS A 287 22.13 11.73 -7.19
N GLN A 288 22.81 11.23 -6.16
CA GLN A 288 24.00 11.89 -5.59
C GLN A 288 25.19 11.80 -6.54
N GLN A 289 25.39 10.66 -7.19
CA GLN A 289 26.42 10.49 -8.21
C GLN A 289 26.17 11.43 -9.41
N GLN A 290 24.92 11.59 -9.86
CA GLN A 290 24.58 12.58 -10.88
C GLN A 290 24.87 14.02 -10.44
N LYS A 291 24.67 14.38 -9.17
CA LYS A 291 25.02 15.73 -8.65
C LYS A 291 26.54 15.94 -8.65
N VAL A 292 27.31 14.91 -8.27
CA VAL A 292 28.78 14.96 -8.28
C VAL A 292 29.31 15.05 -9.71
N ASP A 293 28.78 14.24 -10.63
CA ASP A 293 29.14 14.27 -12.04
C ASP A 293 28.78 15.61 -12.68
N ALA A 294 27.59 16.15 -12.39
CA ALA A 294 27.19 17.48 -12.86
C ALA A 294 28.03 18.62 -12.25
N ALA A 295 28.47 18.49 -10.99
CA ALA A 295 29.38 19.45 -10.36
C ALA A 295 30.81 19.35 -10.92
N ALA A 296 31.27 18.14 -11.27
CA ALA A 296 32.54 17.92 -11.94
C ALA A 296 32.53 18.46 -13.38
N GLU A 297 31.42 18.31 -14.11
CA GLU A 297 31.24 18.94 -15.42
C GLU A 297 31.18 20.47 -15.33
N ARG A 298 30.56 21.04 -14.29
CA ARG A 298 30.58 22.50 -14.06
C ARG A 298 31.99 23.02 -13.79
N LYS A 299 32.74 22.36 -12.90
CA LYS A 299 34.16 22.73 -12.66
C LYS A 299 35.00 22.62 -13.91
N LYS A 300 34.84 21.53 -14.68
CA LYS A 300 35.55 21.36 -15.94
C LYS A 300 35.19 22.45 -16.97
N ASN A 301 33.94 22.90 -17.01
CA ASN A 301 33.52 23.99 -17.89
C ASN A 301 34.02 25.36 -17.39
N GLU A 302 34.08 25.60 -16.08
CA GLU A 302 34.72 26.78 -15.47
C GLU A 302 36.24 26.81 -15.76
N ASP A 303 36.92 25.66 -15.63
CA ASP A 303 38.34 25.48 -15.98
C ASP A 303 38.59 25.64 -17.49
N LEU A 304 37.62 25.26 -18.32
CA LEU A 304 37.65 25.47 -19.78
C LEU A 304 37.42 26.93 -20.14
N ASP A 305 36.55 27.66 -19.44
CA ASP A 305 36.34 29.10 -19.64
C ASP A 305 37.56 29.93 -19.18
N GLU A 306 38.30 29.50 -18.15
CA GLU A 306 39.61 30.09 -17.80
C GLU A 306 40.70 29.80 -18.84
N ASN A 307 40.73 28.58 -19.41
CA ASN A 307 41.69 28.23 -20.47
C ASN A 307 41.30 28.78 -21.86
N ASN A 308 40.04 29.18 -22.10
CA ASN A 308 39.59 29.70 -23.39
C ASN A 308 40.01 31.16 -23.65
N LYS A 309 40.88 31.73 -22.81
CA LYS A 309 41.73 32.86 -23.22
C LYS A 309 42.92 32.46 -24.08
N ASN A 310 43.24 31.17 -24.23
CA ASN A 310 44.30 30.71 -25.13
C ASN A 310 43.99 29.34 -25.76
N GLY A 311 43.47 29.36 -27.00
CA GLY A 311 43.81 28.35 -28.02
C GLY A 311 42.78 27.24 -28.24
N GLY A 312 42.33 27.13 -29.50
CA GLY A 312 41.30 26.18 -29.93
C GLY A 312 41.72 24.71 -30.04
N GLY A 313 40.72 23.82 -30.14
CA GLY A 313 40.85 22.56 -30.88
C GLY A 313 40.21 21.30 -30.30
N SER A 314 39.14 20.85 -30.98
CA SER A 314 38.81 19.45 -31.32
C SER A 314 38.12 18.50 -30.32
N ASN A 315 37.15 17.77 -30.90
CA ASN A 315 36.23 16.77 -30.37
C ASN A 315 36.91 15.44 -29.98
N PHE A 316 36.41 14.73 -28.95
CA PHE A 316 36.11 13.28 -29.06
C PHE A 316 35.21 12.69 -27.93
N LYS A 317 34.17 11.98 -28.40
CA LYS A 317 33.24 10.97 -27.82
C LYS A 317 33.41 10.42 -26.39
N LYS A 318 32.26 10.19 -25.71
CA LYS A 318 31.67 8.83 -25.51
C LYS A 318 30.20 8.89 -25.03
N TYR A 319 29.25 8.59 -25.91
CA TYR A 319 27.82 8.38 -25.62
C TYR A 319 27.48 6.90 -25.70
N ILE A 320 27.28 6.23 -24.56
CA ILE A 320 26.57 4.95 -24.40
C ILE A 320 26.06 5.01 -22.94
N SER A 321 24.80 5.29 -22.61
CA SER A 321 23.59 4.45 -22.71
C SER A 321 22.30 5.27 -22.51
N LEU A 322 22.37 6.59 -22.64
CA LEU A 322 21.28 7.51 -22.28
C LEU A 322 20.06 7.50 -23.22
N ALA A 323 20.18 6.97 -24.44
CA ALA A 323 19.09 7.01 -25.42
C ALA A 323 17.95 6.04 -25.09
N PHE A 324 18.28 4.86 -24.54
CA PHE A 324 17.28 3.85 -24.19
C PHE A 324 16.51 4.25 -22.92
N VAL A 325 17.23 4.73 -21.91
CA VAL A 325 16.65 5.21 -20.65
C VAL A 325 15.87 6.51 -20.86
N LYS A 326 16.36 7.49 -21.64
CA LYS A 326 15.58 8.71 -21.98
C LYS A 326 14.34 8.41 -22.82
N LYS A 327 14.34 7.34 -23.62
CA LYS A 327 13.17 6.93 -24.41
C LYS A 327 12.08 6.35 -23.51
N LEU A 328 12.45 5.51 -22.53
CA LEU A 328 11.54 5.02 -21.48
C LEU A 328 11.04 6.17 -20.58
N TRP A 329 11.92 7.10 -20.20
CA TRP A 329 11.58 8.24 -19.33
C TRP A 329 10.69 9.30 -20.01
N ARG A 330 10.84 9.54 -21.32
CA ARG A 330 9.97 10.48 -22.07
C ARG A 330 8.54 9.96 -22.25
N GLN A 331 8.34 8.65 -22.20
CA GLN A 331 7.03 8.02 -22.34
C GLN A 331 6.22 8.12 -21.03
N SER A 332 6.88 8.10 -19.87
CA SER A 332 6.23 8.30 -18.56
C SER A 332 6.04 9.77 -18.18
N ARG A 333 6.88 10.72 -18.64
CA ARG A 333 6.83 12.14 -18.21
C ARG A 333 5.76 13.00 -18.90
N LYS A 334 4.97 12.47 -19.84
CA LYS A 334 3.95 13.26 -20.56
C LYS A 334 2.60 13.39 -19.82
N GLN A 335 2.45 12.83 -18.62
CA GLN A 335 1.19 12.90 -17.88
C GLN A 335 1.19 13.82 -16.66
N ILE A 336 2.31 14.38 -16.21
CA ILE A 336 2.31 15.12 -14.94
C ILE A 336 3.18 16.39 -15.05
N LEU A 337 2.49 17.54 -14.89
CA LEU A 337 2.93 18.92 -14.62
C LEU A 337 2.94 19.93 -15.79
N PRO A 338 2.16 21.04 -15.69
CA PRO A 338 2.44 22.27 -16.40
C PRO A 338 3.53 23.07 -15.67
N SER A 339 4.29 23.85 -16.46
CA SER A 339 5.39 24.69 -16.02
C SER A 339 4.87 25.95 -15.31
N SER A 340 5.44 26.29 -14.15
CA SER A 340 5.61 27.68 -13.78
C SER A 340 6.95 27.88 -13.05
N LYS A 341 7.63 28.97 -13.39
CA LYS A 341 8.84 29.48 -12.73
C LYS A 341 8.37 30.59 -11.78
N THR A 342 8.92 30.64 -10.56
CA THR A 342 9.47 31.85 -9.90
C THR A 342 9.84 31.60 -8.44
N GLY A 343 10.95 32.23 -8.01
CA GLY A 343 11.05 32.90 -6.69
C GLY A 343 11.45 32.05 -5.49
N VAL A 344 12.71 32.18 -5.07
CA VAL A 344 13.22 31.72 -3.78
C VAL A 344 12.71 32.65 -2.67
N VAL A 345 11.95 32.09 -1.73
CA VAL A 345 11.74 32.62 -0.36
C VAL A 345 11.83 31.41 0.56
N GLU A 346 12.60 31.52 1.65
CA GLU A 346 12.69 30.51 2.72
C GLU A 346 11.36 30.45 3.50
N THR A 347 10.40 29.79 2.90
CA THR A 347 9.34 29.03 3.56
C THR A 347 9.45 27.61 3.01
N MET A 348 9.08 26.59 3.80
CA MET A 348 9.19 25.15 3.46
C MET A 348 8.98 24.95 1.96
N SER A 349 10.03 24.52 1.24
CA SER A 349 10.04 24.68 -0.21
C SER A 349 8.86 23.93 -0.80
N VAL A 350 8.25 24.42 -1.88
CA VAL A 350 7.13 23.75 -2.56
C VAL A 350 7.46 22.28 -2.87
N ARG A 351 8.75 21.95 -3.00
CA ARG A 351 9.25 20.59 -3.14
C ARG A 351 9.16 19.78 -1.84
N ASP A 352 9.48 20.36 -0.69
CA ASP A 352 9.33 19.70 0.60
C ASP A 352 7.86 19.51 0.96
N GLN A 353 6.98 20.44 0.54
CA GLN A 353 5.52 20.28 0.64
C GLN A 353 4.99 19.15 -0.27
N LEU A 354 5.46 19.07 -1.51
CA LEU A 354 5.11 17.96 -2.42
C LEU A 354 5.66 16.61 -1.92
N GLU A 355 6.88 16.59 -1.37
CA GLU A 355 7.46 15.38 -0.76
C GLU A 355 6.69 14.97 0.51
N LEU A 356 6.06 15.91 1.23
CA LEU A 356 5.19 15.63 2.37
C LEU A 356 3.78 15.14 1.95
N ASP A 357 3.16 15.75 0.93
CA ASP A 357 1.91 15.27 0.34
C ASP A 357 2.07 13.84 -0.21
N ASP A 358 3.19 13.56 -0.90
CA ASP A 358 3.54 12.22 -1.38
C ASP A 358 3.72 11.24 -0.20
N THR A 359 4.18 11.68 0.99
CA THR A 359 4.25 10.82 2.19
C THR A 359 2.92 10.62 2.90
N GLU A 360 1.96 11.56 2.79
CA GLU A 360 0.62 11.36 3.34
C GLU A 360 -0.14 10.28 2.58
N ASP A 361 -0.04 10.25 1.25
CA ASP A 361 -0.65 9.20 0.43
C ASP A 361 -0.01 7.81 0.68
N ASN A 362 1.30 7.75 0.96
CA ASN A 362 1.99 6.49 1.30
C ASN A 362 1.56 5.93 2.68
N ALA A 363 1.14 6.79 3.63
CA ALA A 363 0.77 6.32 4.97
C ALA A 363 -0.48 5.42 4.96
N ASP A 364 -1.45 5.70 4.08
CA ASP A 364 -2.66 4.89 3.95
C ASP A 364 -2.33 3.50 3.33
N ASP A 365 -1.39 3.43 2.39
CA ASP A 365 -0.87 2.18 1.84
C ASP A 365 -0.07 1.39 2.90
N ASP A 366 0.73 2.07 3.73
CA ASP A 366 1.49 1.43 4.80
C ASP A 366 0.59 0.89 5.93
N PHE A 367 -0.47 1.62 6.28
CA PHE A 367 -1.52 1.11 7.18
C PHE A 367 -2.15 -0.16 6.61
N PHE A 368 -2.38 -0.18 5.30
CA PHE A 368 -2.99 -1.31 4.63
C PHE A 368 -2.13 -2.57 4.72
N GLU A 369 -0.84 -2.46 4.44
CA GLU A 369 0.10 -3.59 4.57
C GLU A 369 0.14 -4.13 6.01
N MET A 370 0.11 -3.25 7.01
CA MET A 370 0.02 -3.67 8.41
C MET A 370 -1.27 -4.42 8.73
N TYR A 371 -2.41 -3.97 8.20
CA TYR A 371 -3.69 -4.65 8.41
C TYR A 371 -3.72 -6.04 7.76
N LYS A 372 -3.10 -6.22 6.58
CA LYS A 372 -2.94 -7.55 5.99
C LYS A 372 -2.13 -8.46 6.90
N GLN A 373 -1.00 -7.98 7.42
CA GLN A 373 -0.15 -8.77 8.32
C GLN A 373 -0.90 -9.14 9.60
N LEU A 374 -1.66 -8.21 10.19
CA LEU A 374 -2.54 -8.50 11.32
C LEU A 374 -3.59 -9.57 10.96
N GLY A 375 -4.21 -9.48 9.79
CA GLY A 375 -5.18 -10.45 9.30
C GLY A 375 -4.60 -11.83 8.98
N LEU A 376 -3.29 -11.94 8.71
CA LEU A 376 -2.60 -13.22 8.53
C LEU A 376 -2.27 -13.89 9.87
N VAL A 377 -2.02 -13.08 10.92
CA VAL A 377 -1.72 -13.53 12.28
C VAL A 377 -2.99 -13.95 13.04
N ALA A 378 -4.08 -13.22 12.82
CA ALA A 378 -5.40 -13.48 13.40
C ALA A 378 -6.08 -14.67 12.72
#